data_AF-A0A5C6LHS2-F1
#
_entry.id   AF-A0A5C6LHS2-F1
#
_cell.length_a   1.000
_cell.length_b   1.000
_cell.length_c   1.000
_cell.angle_alpha   90.00
_cell.angle_beta   90.00
_cell.angle_gamma   90.00
#
_symmetry.space_group_name_H-M   'P 1'
#
loop_
_entity.id
_entity.type
_entity.pdbx_description
1 polymer ?
#
loop_
_entity_poly.entity_id
_entity_poly.type
_entity_poly.pdbx_seq_one_letter_code
_entity_poly.pdbx_strand_id
1 'polypeptide(L)'
;MEQDLQVNAAGVVPLVRFTERLLNEVVEPYYQQHPQLTRPDVYAGSLPALFEKEQQQKPGVSGLIRLAQENNHIKGLAIHLHISDSLDMEKAFRFVRTIMPDKPIIVPEFSLFRLYNHHVSDELGSTDAGITFARKYNYPANMKLYEWYSKANTEKVSAAEWEGMFASRSWFPPHFMKTYYRYFREYGVALATYGYLSQSAPAKVTPGTGIWFVNPIFPMKSLQREPDGSYTPNPLWFNDFVDIVNYGAKK
;
A
#
# COMPACT_ATOMS: atom_id res chain seq x y z
N MET A 1 -13.48 16.89 1.73
CA MET A 1 -12.26 16.18 2.18
C MET A 1 -11.11 17.14 2.44
N GLU A 2 -10.58 17.88 1.46
CA GLU A 2 -9.42 18.77 1.72
C GLU A 2 -9.76 19.86 2.76
N GLN A 3 -10.95 20.47 2.68
CA GLN A 3 -11.41 21.45 3.68
C GLN A 3 -11.55 20.83 5.09
N ASP A 4 -11.85 19.54 5.20
CA ASP A 4 -12.01 18.85 6.49
C ASP A 4 -10.68 18.59 7.19
N LEU A 5 -9.56 18.69 6.44
CA LEU A 5 -8.19 18.61 6.95
C LEU A 5 -7.64 19.99 7.35
N GLN A 6 -8.38 21.07 7.13
CA GLN A 6 -7.96 22.43 7.45
C GLN A 6 -8.68 22.95 8.70
N VAL A 7 -8.12 24.00 9.29
CA VAL A 7 -8.78 24.74 10.36
C VAL A 7 -9.94 25.54 9.76
N ASN A 8 -11.15 25.35 10.27
CA ASN A 8 -12.33 26.08 9.82
C ASN A 8 -12.49 27.43 10.57
N ALA A 9 -13.55 28.18 10.24
CA ALA A 9 -13.84 29.49 10.86
C ALA A 9 -14.04 29.46 12.38
N ALA A 10 -14.35 28.30 12.96
CA ALA A 10 -14.48 28.10 14.40
C ALA A 10 -13.14 27.70 15.07
N GLY A 11 -12.02 27.75 14.34
CA GLY A 11 -10.68 27.44 14.85
C GLY A 11 -10.42 25.94 15.03
N VAL A 12 -11.16 25.08 14.34
CA VAL A 12 -11.15 23.63 14.59
C VAL A 12 -10.92 22.84 13.31
N VAL A 13 -10.33 21.66 13.42
CA VAL A 13 -10.17 20.77 12.27
C VAL A 13 -11.36 19.80 12.22
N PRO A 14 -12.26 19.89 11.20
CA PRO A 14 -13.49 19.11 11.16
C PRO A 14 -13.27 17.60 11.27
N LEU A 15 -12.27 17.05 10.58
CA LEU A 15 -12.01 15.60 10.60
C LEU A 15 -11.57 15.10 11.98
N VAL A 16 -10.72 15.86 12.67
CA VAL A 16 -10.24 15.52 14.02
C VAL A 16 -11.41 15.53 15.00
N ARG A 17 -12.21 16.59 14.96
CA ARG A 17 -13.42 16.72 15.78
C ARG A 17 -14.43 15.62 15.51
N PHE A 18 -14.68 15.30 14.25
CA PHE A 18 -15.57 14.21 13.89
C PHE A 18 -15.08 12.89 14.47
N THR A 19 -13.79 12.58 14.33
CA THR A 19 -13.18 11.34 14.83
C THR A 19 -13.28 11.24 16.36
N GLU A 20 -12.98 12.33 17.06
CA GLU A 20 -13.12 12.41 18.51
C GLU A 20 -14.57 12.21 18.97
N ARG A 21 -15.54 12.86 18.32
CA ARG A 21 -16.96 12.72 18.65
C ARG A 21 -17.50 11.34 18.33
N LEU A 22 -17.10 10.74 17.20
CA LEU A 22 -17.48 9.37 16.87
C LEU A 22 -17.04 8.40 17.98
N LEU A 23 -15.83 8.59 18.50
CA LEU A 23 -15.34 7.79 19.61
C LEU A 23 -16.13 8.04 20.91
N ASN A 24 -16.19 9.30 21.35
CA ASN A 24 -16.69 9.65 22.68
C ASN A 24 -18.22 9.65 22.79
N GLU A 25 -18.94 9.92 21.70
CA GLU A 25 -20.40 10.05 21.70
C GLU A 25 -21.12 8.83 21.11
N VAL A 26 -20.41 7.95 20.39
CA VAL A 26 -21.00 6.76 19.77
C VAL A 26 -20.34 5.48 20.25
N VAL A 27 -19.02 5.33 20.04
CA VAL A 27 -18.32 4.06 20.33
C VAL A 27 -18.28 3.78 21.84
N GLU A 28 -17.75 4.71 22.65
CA GLU A 28 -17.64 4.47 24.10
C GLU A 28 -19.01 4.26 24.77
N PRO A 29 -20.04 5.12 24.53
CA PRO A 29 -21.34 4.91 25.15
C PRO A 29 -21.98 3.58 24.75
N TYR A 30 -21.81 3.15 23.49
CA TYR A 30 -22.35 1.87 23.03
C TYR A 30 -21.74 0.70 23.81
N TYR A 31 -20.41 0.63 23.94
CA TYR A 31 -19.76 -0.48 24.66
C TYR A 31 -19.94 -0.40 26.18
N GLN A 32 -20.12 0.79 26.76
CA GLN A 32 -20.51 0.94 28.16
C GLN A 32 -21.92 0.38 28.45
N GLN A 33 -22.86 0.56 27.52
CA GLN A 33 -24.23 0.03 27.64
C GLN A 33 -24.32 -1.48 27.34
N HIS A 34 -23.31 -2.04 26.67
CA HIS A 34 -23.28 -3.46 26.27
C HIS A 34 -22.02 -4.16 26.83
N PRO A 35 -21.89 -4.28 28.17
CA PRO A 35 -20.67 -4.80 28.81
C PRO A 35 -20.36 -6.27 28.48
N GLN A 36 -21.30 -7.01 27.91
CA GLN A 36 -21.09 -8.35 27.38
C GLN A 36 -20.27 -8.37 26.08
N LEU A 37 -20.16 -7.24 25.38
CA LEU A 37 -19.39 -7.13 24.15
C LEU A 37 -17.95 -6.70 24.46
N THR A 38 -16.99 -7.30 23.77
CA THR A 38 -15.60 -6.83 23.82
C THR A 38 -15.46 -5.61 22.92
N ARG A 39 -15.07 -4.48 23.50
CA ARG A 39 -14.71 -3.28 22.75
C ARG A 39 -13.47 -3.57 21.88
N PRO A 40 -13.51 -3.32 20.56
CA PRO A 40 -12.37 -3.50 19.70
C PRO A 40 -11.29 -2.44 19.98
N ASP A 41 -10.04 -2.77 19.69
CA ASP A 41 -8.98 -1.78 19.63
C ASP A 41 -9.27 -0.78 18.50
N VAL A 42 -9.31 0.52 18.85
CA VAL A 42 -9.58 1.60 17.90
C VAL A 42 -8.28 2.21 17.42
N TYR A 43 -8.11 2.30 16.10
CA TYR A 43 -6.99 3.00 15.47
C TYR A 43 -7.54 4.18 14.66
N ALA A 44 -7.03 5.39 14.91
CA ALA A 44 -7.41 6.57 14.14
C ALA A 44 -6.59 6.68 12.85
N GLY A 45 -7.09 7.42 11.85
CA GLY A 45 -6.32 7.77 10.66
C GLY A 45 -6.79 7.06 9.39
N SER A 46 -5.95 6.16 8.87
CA SER A 46 -5.87 5.77 7.44
C SER A 46 -5.17 6.84 6.59
N LEU A 47 -4.15 7.48 7.16
CA LEU A 47 -3.48 8.64 6.56
C LEU A 47 -2.57 8.21 5.39
N PRO A 48 -2.79 8.74 4.17
CA PRO A 48 -1.93 8.44 3.03
C PRO A 48 -0.72 9.38 2.97
N ALA A 49 0.33 8.91 2.29
CA ALA A 49 1.40 9.77 1.76
C ALA A 49 2.10 10.67 2.80
N LEU A 50 2.29 10.17 4.03
CA LEU A 50 2.92 10.90 5.12
C LEU A 50 4.41 11.22 4.91
N PHE A 51 4.99 10.84 3.77
CA PHE A 51 6.33 11.22 3.33
C PHE A 51 6.36 12.54 2.53
N GLU A 52 5.20 13.05 2.10
CA GLU A 52 5.05 14.33 1.41
C GLU A 52 4.95 15.47 2.43
N LYS A 53 5.74 16.53 2.24
CA LYS A 53 5.72 17.69 3.14
C LYS A 53 4.36 18.38 3.15
N GLU A 54 3.71 18.42 2.00
CA GLU A 54 2.39 19.04 1.81
C GLU A 54 1.33 18.33 2.67
N GLN A 55 1.39 16.99 2.79
CA GLN A 55 0.49 16.24 3.67
C GLN A 55 0.85 16.46 5.14
N GLN A 56 2.15 16.44 5.48
CA GLN A 56 2.63 16.65 6.85
C GLN A 56 2.21 18.01 7.42
N GLN A 57 2.06 19.03 6.57
CA GLN A 57 1.66 20.38 6.95
C GLN A 57 0.14 20.53 7.17
N LYS A 58 -0.68 19.56 6.78
CA LYS A 58 -2.13 19.66 6.95
C LYS A 58 -2.51 19.57 8.44
N PRO A 59 -3.29 20.53 8.97
CA PRO A 59 -3.74 20.49 10.36
C PRO A 59 -4.43 19.18 10.74
N GLY A 60 -5.23 18.59 9.85
CA GLY A 60 -5.91 17.31 10.10
C GLY A 60 -4.99 16.11 10.19
N VAL A 61 -3.86 16.11 9.47
CA VAL A 61 -2.87 15.03 9.55
C VAL A 61 -2.21 15.04 10.93
N SER A 62 -1.60 16.17 11.31
CA SER A 62 -0.97 16.27 12.63
C SER A 62 -1.97 16.17 13.78
N GLY A 63 -3.18 16.71 13.61
CA GLY A 63 -4.25 16.64 14.61
C GLY A 63 -4.77 15.22 14.84
N LEU A 64 -4.92 14.40 13.80
CA LEU A 64 -5.30 12.99 13.99
C LEU A 64 -4.19 12.18 14.67
N ILE A 65 -2.92 12.45 14.37
CA ILE A 65 -1.80 11.78 15.03
C ILE A 65 -1.72 12.17 16.51
N ARG A 66 -1.92 13.46 16.85
CA ARG A 66 -2.02 13.91 18.25
C ARG A 66 -3.22 13.28 18.96
N LEU A 67 -4.40 13.29 18.34
CA LEU A 67 -5.58 12.64 18.91
C LEU A 67 -5.30 11.16 19.23
N ALA A 68 -4.63 10.44 18.31
CA ALA A 68 -4.24 9.06 18.54
C ALA A 68 -3.30 8.92 19.74
N GLN A 69 -2.28 9.79 19.87
CA GLN A 69 -1.36 9.79 21.01
C GLN A 69 -2.07 10.10 22.34
N GLU A 70 -2.87 11.17 22.37
CA GLU A 70 -3.40 11.78 23.60
C GLU A 70 -4.65 11.07 24.15
N ASN A 71 -5.48 10.46 23.30
CA ASN A 71 -6.72 9.82 23.73
C ASN A 71 -6.49 8.35 24.13
N ASN A 72 -6.72 8.02 25.40
CA ASN A 72 -6.51 6.66 25.95
C ASN A 72 -7.46 5.60 25.39
N HIS A 73 -8.60 5.99 24.79
CA HIS A 73 -9.50 5.08 24.11
C HIS A 73 -8.99 4.71 22.71
N ILE A 74 -8.03 5.44 22.15
CA ILE A 74 -7.39 5.11 20.88
C ILE A 74 -6.13 4.29 21.14
N LYS A 75 -6.10 3.08 20.60
CA LYS A 75 -4.98 2.15 20.71
C LYS A 75 -3.77 2.62 19.93
N GLY A 76 -3.97 3.21 18.75
CA GLY A 76 -2.88 3.69 17.90
C GLY A 76 -3.31 4.36 16.62
N LEU A 77 -2.42 4.39 15.63
CA LEU A 77 -2.61 5.05 14.34
C LEU A 77 -2.62 4.06 13.18
N ALA A 78 -3.50 4.27 12.21
CA ALA A 78 -3.49 3.61 10.92
C ALA A 78 -2.90 4.52 9.84
N ILE A 79 -1.95 4.01 9.03
CA ILE A 79 -1.34 4.74 7.91
C ILE A 79 -1.34 3.90 6.63
N HIS A 80 -1.41 4.54 5.46
CA HIS A 80 -1.31 3.89 4.15
C HIS A 80 0.06 4.14 3.53
N LEU A 81 0.72 3.08 3.08
CA LEU A 81 2.08 3.15 2.54
C LEU A 81 2.13 2.71 1.07
N HIS A 82 1.53 3.53 0.21
CA HIS A 82 1.72 3.43 -1.24
C HIS A 82 2.91 4.29 -1.64
N ILE A 83 4.04 3.66 -1.98
CA ILE A 83 5.33 4.35 -2.14
C ILE A 83 5.84 4.31 -3.58
N SER A 84 6.71 5.26 -3.89
CA SER A 84 7.55 5.27 -5.08
C SER A 84 8.98 4.84 -4.78
N ASP A 85 9.49 5.16 -3.58
CA ASP A 85 10.84 4.84 -3.16
C ASP A 85 10.82 4.23 -1.74
N SER A 86 11.74 3.32 -1.44
CA SER A 86 11.82 2.72 -0.10
C SER A 86 12.04 3.73 1.04
N LEU A 87 12.75 4.83 0.77
CA LEU A 87 12.98 5.93 1.72
C LEU A 87 11.70 6.70 2.06
N ASP A 88 10.66 6.60 1.24
CA ASP A 88 9.35 7.17 1.55
C ASP A 88 8.74 6.51 2.79
N MET A 89 9.01 5.22 3.03
CA MET A 89 8.55 4.55 4.26
C MET A 89 9.20 5.15 5.51
N GLU A 90 10.53 5.32 5.47
CA GLU A 90 11.26 5.87 6.61
C GLU A 90 10.80 7.29 6.95
N LYS A 91 10.64 8.15 5.92
CA LYS A 91 10.13 9.52 6.09
C LYS A 91 8.75 9.52 6.75
N ALA A 92 7.83 8.66 6.27
CA ALA A 92 6.49 8.55 6.81
C ALA A 92 6.51 8.11 8.28
N PHE A 93 7.25 7.05 8.61
CA PHE A 93 7.34 6.56 9.98
C PHE A 93 8.03 7.55 10.93
N ARG A 94 9.13 8.18 10.51
CA ARG A 94 9.79 9.22 11.30
C ARG A 94 8.84 10.36 11.62
N PHE A 95 8.10 10.86 10.62
CA PHE A 95 7.11 11.91 10.84
C PHE A 95 6.04 11.50 11.85
N VAL A 96 5.49 10.28 11.76
CA VAL A 96 4.53 9.79 12.75
C VAL A 96 5.17 9.76 14.15
N ARG A 97 6.39 9.24 14.28
CA ARG A 97 7.07 9.08 15.56
C ARG A 97 7.50 10.38 16.22
N THR A 98 7.61 11.50 15.48
CA THR A 98 7.82 12.82 16.12
C THR A 98 6.58 13.33 16.87
N ILE A 99 5.39 12.82 16.55
CA ILE A 99 4.11 13.27 17.15
C ILE A 99 3.51 12.18 18.06
N MET A 100 3.62 10.91 17.67
CA MET A 100 3.10 9.73 18.39
C MET A 100 4.24 8.71 18.64
N PRO A 101 5.12 8.95 19.64
CA PRO A 101 6.29 8.11 19.88
C PRO A 101 5.94 6.71 20.41
N ASP A 102 4.86 6.57 21.20
CA ASP A 102 4.69 5.37 22.04
C ASP A 102 3.70 4.35 21.49
N LYS A 103 2.62 4.80 20.85
CA LYS A 103 1.51 3.92 20.48
C LYS A 103 1.80 3.09 19.22
N PRO A 104 1.20 1.88 19.10
CA PRO A 104 1.36 1.04 17.93
C PRO A 104 0.86 1.72 16.64
N ILE A 105 1.48 1.35 15.52
CA ILE A 105 1.02 1.71 14.18
C ILE A 105 0.45 0.46 13.52
N ILE A 106 -0.62 0.61 12.75
CA ILE A 106 -1.08 -0.41 11.79
C ILE A 106 -0.98 0.14 10.37
N VAL A 107 -0.78 -0.76 9.41
CA VAL A 107 -0.70 -0.46 7.99
C VAL A 107 -1.77 -1.28 7.27
N PRO A 108 -3.01 -0.77 7.17
CA PRO A 108 -4.12 -1.51 6.56
C PRO A 108 -3.90 -1.78 5.07
N GLU A 109 -3.08 -0.96 4.41
CA GLU A 109 -2.72 -1.18 3.02
C GLU A 109 -1.33 -0.61 2.72
N PHE A 110 -0.53 -1.38 1.98
CA PHE A 110 0.73 -0.93 1.43
C PHE A 110 0.97 -1.52 0.05
N SER A 111 1.68 -0.80 -0.81
CA SER A 111 1.94 -1.25 -2.18
C SER A 111 2.99 -0.39 -2.89
N LEU A 112 3.47 -0.87 -4.04
CA LEU A 112 4.31 -0.10 -4.96
C LEU A 112 3.48 0.72 -5.97
N PHE A 113 2.22 1.03 -5.65
CA PHE A 113 1.28 1.71 -6.56
C PHE A 113 1.86 2.99 -7.19
N ARG A 114 2.52 3.83 -6.39
CA ARG A 114 3.07 5.09 -6.90
C ARG A 114 4.28 4.86 -7.82
N LEU A 115 5.15 3.92 -7.48
CA LEU A 115 6.26 3.50 -8.35
C LEU A 115 5.72 3.08 -9.72
N TYR A 116 4.72 2.20 -9.76
CA TYR A 116 4.17 1.72 -11.02
C TYR A 116 3.52 2.84 -11.84
N ASN A 117 2.77 3.74 -11.21
CA ASN A 117 2.16 4.85 -11.92
C ASN A 117 3.20 5.84 -12.47
N HIS A 118 4.32 6.02 -11.77
CA HIS A 118 5.41 6.89 -12.25
C HIS A 118 6.03 6.35 -13.55
N HIS A 119 6.18 5.03 -13.64
CA HIS A 119 6.83 4.36 -14.77
C HIS A 119 5.87 3.83 -15.82
N VAL A 120 4.56 3.99 -15.67
CA VAL A 120 3.55 3.34 -16.53
C VAL A 120 3.67 3.69 -18.02
N SER A 121 4.32 4.81 -18.34
CA SER A 121 4.55 5.28 -19.71
C SER A 121 5.94 4.98 -20.26
N ASP A 122 6.79 4.26 -19.51
CA ASP A 122 8.10 3.84 -19.99
C ASP A 122 7.97 2.89 -21.19
N GLU A 123 8.98 2.88 -22.05
CA GLU A 123 9.10 1.91 -23.13
C GLU A 123 9.69 0.59 -22.62
N LEU A 124 9.24 -0.53 -23.18
CA LEU A 124 9.83 -1.84 -22.87
C LEU A 124 11.33 -1.86 -23.18
N GLY A 125 11.76 -1.20 -24.25
CA GLY A 125 13.15 -1.12 -24.69
C GLY A 125 13.99 -0.02 -24.05
N SER A 126 13.56 0.62 -22.96
CA SER A 126 14.30 1.74 -22.34
C SER A 126 15.65 1.35 -21.72
N THR A 127 15.96 0.05 -21.60
CA THR A 127 17.22 -0.50 -21.09
C THR A 127 17.66 -1.68 -21.94
N ASP A 128 18.95 -2.08 -21.88
CA ASP A 128 19.46 -3.27 -22.59
C ASP A 128 18.74 -4.56 -22.17
N ALA A 129 18.46 -4.70 -20.86
CA ALA A 129 17.65 -5.79 -20.33
C ALA A 129 16.23 -5.75 -20.90
N GLY A 130 15.67 -4.55 -21.06
CA GLY A 130 14.38 -4.32 -21.66
C GLY A 130 14.29 -4.65 -23.15
N ILE A 131 15.31 -4.30 -23.94
CA ILE A 131 15.44 -4.69 -25.34
C ILE A 131 15.51 -6.22 -25.44
N THR A 132 16.27 -6.85 -24.54
CA THR A 132 16.39 -8.32 -24.48
C THR A 132 15.04 -8.97 -24.14
N PHE A 133 14.31 -8.43 -23.16
CA PHE A 133 12.95 -8.85 -22.82
C PHE A 133 11.99 -8.72 -24.01
N ALA A 134 11.95 -7.54 -24.63
CA ALA A 134 11.09 -7.26 -25.78
C ALA A 134 11.37 -8.24 -26.93
N ARG A 135 12.65 -8.49 -27.25
CA ARG A 135 13.03 -9.48 -28.28
C ARG A 135 12.60 -10.90 -27.90
N LYS A 136 12.81 -11.32 -26.64
CA LYS A 136 12.47 -12.67 -26.16
C LYS A 136 10.98 -12.98 -26.32
N TYR A 137 10.12 -12.00 -26.07
CA TYR A 137 8.66 -12.16 -26.15
C TYR A 137 8.06 -11.53 -27.43
N ASN A 138 8.90 -11.17 -28.40
CA ASN A 138 8.50 -10.60 -29.69
C ASN A 138 7.63 -9.33 -29.59
N TYR A 139 7.94 -8.46 -28.63
CA TYR A 139 7.32 -7.14 -28.48
C TYR A 139 8.13 -6.04 -29.19
N PRO A 140 7.46 -5.00 -29.72
CA PRO A 140 8.15 -3.78 -30.14
C PRO A 140 8.88 -3.14 -28.96
N ALA A 141 10.13 -2.74 -29.16
CA ALA A 141 10.92 -2.07 -28.11
C ALA A 141 10.27 -0.75 -27.65
N ASN A 142 9.56 -0.06 -28.54
CA ASN A 142 8.85 1.18 -28.24
C ASN A 142 7.45 0.97 -27.60
N MET A 143 7.00 -0.28 -27.43
CA MET A 143 5.76 -0.58 -26.71
C MET A 143 5.84 0.01 -25.30
N LYS A 144 4.79 0.70 -24.87
CA LYS A 144 4.70 1.32 -23.55
C LYS A 144 4.25 0.30 -22.51
N LEU A 145 4.65 0.49 -21.25
CA LEU A 145 4.25 -0.41 -20.17
C LEU A 145 2.73 -0.49 -19.99
N TYR A 146 1.98 0.61 -20.15
CA TYR A 146 0.51 0.54 -20.14
C TYR A 146 -0.06 -0.32 -21.29
N GLU A 147 0.59 -0.39 -22.45
CA GLU A 147 0.15 -1.26 -23.54
C GLU A 147 0.40 -2.72 -23.18
N TRP A 148 1.58 -3.02 -22.62
CA TRP A 148 1.90 -4.36 -22.13
C TRP A 148 0.96 -4.78 -20.98
N TYR A 149 0.63 -3.89 -20.04
CA TYR A 149 -0.34 -4.19 -18.99
C TYR A 149 -1.75 -4.44 -19.53
N SER A 150 -2.17 -3.70 -20.56
CA SER A 150 -3.46 -3.95 -21.23
C SER A 150 -3.49 -5.39 -21.76
N LYS A 151 -2.42 -5.80 -22.46
CA LYS A 151 -2.26 -7.18 -22.95
C LYS A 151 -2.26 -8.19 -21.81
N ALA A 152 -1.50 -7.95 -20.74
CA ALA A 152 -1.46 -8.84 -19.59
C ALA A 152 -2.86 -9.02 -18.98
N ASN A 153 -3.64 -7.95 -18.87
CA ASN A 153 -4.98 -8.00 -18.28
C ASN A 153 -6.03 -8.65 -19.19
N THR A 154 -5.83 -8.66 -20.52
CA THR A 154 -6.77 -9.27 -21.48
C THR A 154 -6.42 -10.70 -21.82
N GLU A 155 -5.14 -10.96 -22.10
CA GLU A 155 -4.66 -12.24 -22.62
C GLU A 155 -4.08 -13.14 -21.54
N LYS A 156 -3.70 -12.58 -20.39
CA LYS A 156 -2.96 -13.23 -19.31
C LYS A 156 -1.58 -13.70 -19.77
N VAL A 157 -0.54 -13.18 -19.13
CA VAL A 157 0.85 -13.58 -19.39
C VAL A 157 1.28 -14.73 -18.48
N SER A 158 2.33 -15.45 -18.90
CA SER A 158 2.94 -16.47 -18.04
C SER A 158 3.66 -15.83 -16.85
N ALA A 159 3.87 -16.61 -15.78
CA ALA A 159 4.66 -16.17 -14.62
C ALA A 159 6.08 -15.73 -15.04
N ALA A 160 6.71 -16.48 -15.95
CA ALA A 160 8.07 -16.18 -16.44
C ALA A 160 8.13 -14.91 -17.30
N GLU A 161 7.07 -14.58 -18.04
CA GLU A 161 6.98 -13.30 -18.75
C GLU A 161 6.77 -12.15 -17.78
N TRP A 162 5.89 -12.31 -16.80
CA TRP A 162 5.66 -11.33 -15.76
C TRP A 162 6.94 -11.01 -14.98
N GLU A 163 7.58 -12.03 -14.42
CA GLU A 163 8.86 -11.89 -13.71
C GLU A 163 9.93 -11.26 -14.61
N GLY A 164 10.05 -11.72 -15.86
CA GLY A 164 11.01 -11.18 -16.84
C GLY A 164 10.79 -9.70 -17.16
N MET A 165 9.54 -9.24 -17.22
CA MET A 165 9.23 -7.83 -17.46
C MET A 165 9.79 -6.98 -16.32
N PHE A 166 9.42 -7.29 -15.07
CA PHE A 166 9.87 -6.53 -13.91
C PHE A 166 11.38 -6.65 -13.66
N ALA A 167 11.97 -7.83 -13.85
CA ALA A 167 13.42 -8.03 -13.75
C ALA A 167 14.21 -7.22 -14.80
N SER A 168 13.60 -6.84 -15.92
CA SER A 168 14.23 -5.99 -16.93
C SER A 168 14.20 -4.49 -16.60
N ARG A 169 13.50 -4.08 -15.53
CA ARG A 169 13.37 -2.69 -15.11
C ARG A 169 14.41 -2.34 -14.05
N SER A 170 15.28 -1.36 -14.32
CA SER A 170 16.29 -0.90 -13.36
C SER A 170 15.68 -0.23 -12.12
N TRP A 171 14.47 0.30 -12.23
CA TRP A 171 13.74 0.96 -11.14
C TRP A 171 12.97 0.00 -10.24
N PHE A 172 12.77 -1.26 -10.65
CA PHE A 172 11.93 -2.20 -9.91
C PHE A 172 12.70 -2.79 -8.71
N PRO A 173 12.20 -2.66 -7.47
CA PRO A 173 12.91 -3.16 -6.29
C PRO A 173 12.62 -4.66 -6.08
N PRO A 174 13.60 -5.56 -6.28
CA PRO A 174 13.41 -6.96 -5.91
C PRO A 174 13.24 -7.07 -4.38
N HIS A 175 12.52 -8.09 -3.96
CA HIS A 175 12.26 -8.39 -2.54
C HIS A 175 11.62 -7.25 -1.73
N PHE A 176 10.78 -6.42 -2.38
CA PHE A 176 10.24 -5.23 -1.75
C PHE A 176 9.45 -5.55 -0.46
N MET A 177 8.78 -6.71 -0.37
CA MET A 177 8.03 -7.12 0.83
C MET A 177 8.94 -7.30 2.05
N LYS A 178 10.14 -7.86 1.87
CA LYS A 178 11.15 -7.94 2.93
C LYS A 178 11.61 -6.56 3.38
N THR A 179 11.70 -5.59 2.46
CA THR A 179 12.02 -4.20 2.79
C THR A 179 10.93 -3.57 3.66
N TYR A 180 9.64 -3.70 3.30
CA TYR A 180 8.53 -3.27 4.16
C TYR A 180 8.59 -3.93 5.53
N TYR A 181 8.79 -5.25 5.56
CA TYR A 181 8.85 -6.00 6.80
C TYR A 181 9.97 -5.52 7.74
N ARG A 182 11.13 -5.14 7.20
CA ARG A 182 12.21 -4.52 7.99
C ARG A 182 11.75 -3.23 8.66
N TYR A 183 11.15 -2.32 7.91
CA TYR A 183 10.62 -1.06 8.45
C TYR A 183 9.49 -1.28 9.45
N PHE A 184 8.61 -2.24 9.20
CA PHE A 184 7.53 -2.60 10.13
C PHE A 184 8.08 -3.05 11.48
N ARG A 185 9.14 -3.86 11.50
CA ARG A 185 9.79 -4.27 12.75
C ARG A 185 10.50 -3.09 13.44
N GLU A 186 11.20 -2.26 12.67
CA GLU A 186 11.94 -1.11 13.20
C GLU A 186 11.02 -0.08 13.88
N TYR A 187 9.85 0.18 13.27
CA TYR A 187 8.94 1.22 13.73
C TYR A 187 7.77 0.71 14.57
N GLY A 188 7.78 -0.57 14.98
CA GLY A 188 6.76 -1.13 15.87
C GLY A 188 5.37 -1.18 15.25
N VAL A 189 5.28 -1.63 13.99
CA VAL A 189 4.00 -1.90 13.34
C VAL A 189 3.40 -3.18 13.91
N ALA A 190 2.19 -3.07 14.46
CA ALA A 190 1.49 -4.17 15.13
C ALA A 190 0.70 -5.05 14.16
N LEU A 191 0.22 -4.47 13.05
CA LEU A 191 -0.53 -5.18 12.02
C LEU A 191 -0.23 -4.52 10.67
N ALA A 192 0.00 -5.34 9.66
CA ALA A 192 0.03 -4.90 8.27
C ALA A 192 -0.79 -5.87 7.42
N THR A 193 -1.67 -5.34 6.58
CA THR A 193 -2.49 -6.14 5.66
C THR A 193 -2.10 -5.85 4.22
N TYR A 194 -2.16 -6.89 3.39
CA TYR A 194 -1.70 -6.84 2.00
C TYR A 194 -2.73 -7.49 1.07
N GLY A 195 -2.78 -7.01 -0.18
CA GLY A 195 -3.73 -7.50 -1.17
C GLY A 195 -3.52 -8.99 -1.46
N TYR A 196 -4.53 -9.82 -1.20
CA TYR A 196 -4.44 -11.25 -1.46
C TYR A 196 -4.78 -11.58 -2.92
N LEU A 197 -5.96 -11.19 -3.39
CA LEU A 197 -6.42 -11.40 -4.77
C LEU A 197 -6.58 -10.06 -5.50
N SER A 198 -6.21 -9.99 -6.77
CA SER A 198 -6.56 -8.83 -7.61
C SER A 198 -8.07 -8.84 -7.91
N GLN A 199 -8.81 -7.94 -7.26
CA GLN A 199 -10.27 -7.83 -7.46
C GLN A 199 -10.64 -7.20 -8.81
N SER A 200 -9.76 -6.36 -9.37
CA SER A 200 -9.96 -5.73 -10.66
C SER A 200 -8.63 -5.52 -11.39
N ALA A 201 -8.68 -5.58 -12.71
CA ALA A 201 -7.62 -5.11 -13.60
C ALA A 201 -8.31 -4.65 -14.90
N PRO A 202 -8.16 -3.36 -15.30
CA PRO A 202 -8.84 -2.86 -16.48
C PRO A 202 -8.23 -3.47 -17.75
N ALA A 203 -9.08 -3.88 -18.68
CA ALA A 203 -8.67 -4.44 -19.98
C ALA A 203 -7.84 -3.44 -20.80
N LYS A 204 -8.18 -2.15 -20.72
CA LYS A 204 -7.42 -1.06 -21.32
C LYS A 204 -6.77 -0.24 -20.22
N VAL A 205 -5.44 -0.28 -20.18
CA VAL A 205 -4.60 0.54 -19.31
C VAL A 205 -4.09 1.72 -20.13
N THR A 206 -4.11 2.90 -19.53
CA THR A 206 -3.66 4.17 -20.11
C THR A 206 -2.66 4.84 -19.17
N PRO A 207 -1.95 5.90 -19.58
CA PRO A 207 -1.04 6.64 -18.70
C PRO A 207 -1.67 7.13 -17.38
N GLY A 208 -2.99 7.38 -17.35
CA GLY A 208 -3.71 7.81 -16.14
C GLY A 208 -4.34 6.67 -15.33
N THR A 209 -4.17 5.40 -15.76
CA THR A 209 -4.79 4.26 -15.08
C THR A 209 -3.99 3.89 -13.84
N GLY A 210 -4.67 3.76 -12.70
CA GLY A 210 -4.04 3.30 -11.46
C GLY A 210 -3.61 1.83 -11.52
N ILE A 211 -2.32 1.58 -11.31
CA ILE A 211 -1.70 0.24 -11.44
C ILE A 211 -1.74 -0.52 -10.11
N TRP A 212 -2.94 -0.82 -9.64
CA TRP A 212 -3.17 -1.57 -8.39
C TRP A 212 -2.95 -3.07 -8.56
N PHE A 213 -3.35 -3.61 -9.72
CA PHE A 213 -3.48 -5.04 -10.02
C PHE A 213 -2.16 -5.82 -10.04
N VAL A 214 -1.03 -5.13 -10.04
CA VAL A 214 0.31 -5.74 -9.98
C VAL A 214 0.64 -6.27 -8.59
N ASN A 215 0.13 -5.63 -7.53
CA ASN A 215 0.53 -5.86 -6.13
C ASN A 215 0.05 -7.18 -5.50
N PRO A 216 -1.18 -7.65 -5.74
CA PRO A 216 -1.72 -8.77 -4.97
C PRO A 216 -0.85 -10.04 -5.01
N ILE A 217 -0.94 -10.86 -3.96
CA ILE A 217 -0.31 -12.19 -3.88
C ILE A 217 -0.75 -13.08 -5.06
N PHE A 218 -1.98 -12.92 -5.53
CA PHE A 218 -2.51 -13.58 -6.72
C PHE A 218 -3.11 -12.56 -7.69
N PRO A 219 -2.34 -12.10 -8.71
CA PRO A 219 -2.82 -11.18 -9.75
C PRO A 219 -3.63 -11.96 -10.81
N MET A 220 -4.74 -12.57 -10.39
CA MET A 220 -5.56 -13.51 -11.16
C MET A 220 -6.13 -12.97 -12.49
N LYS A 221 -6.10 -11.65 -12.69
CA LYS A 221 -6.54 -11.03 -13.94
C LYS A 221 -5.42 -10.91 -14.97
N SER A 222 -4.16 -10.91 -14.52
CA SER A 222 -2.99 -10.63 -15.36
C SER A 222 -2.13 -11.87 -15.61
N LEU A 223 -2.16 -12.84 -14.70
CA LEU A 223 -1.43 -14.10 -14.84
C LEU A 223 -2.34 -15.24 -15.31
N GLN A 224 -1.76 -16.13 -16.12
CA GLN A 224 -2.39 -17.40 -16.48
C GLN A 224 -2.66 -18.25 -15.22
N ARG A 225 -3.55 -19.24 -15.31
CA ARG A 225 -3.74 -20.22 -14.23
C ARG A 225 -2.67 -21.29 -14.32
N GLU A 226 -2.41 -21.97 -13.21
CA GLU A 226 -1.61 -23.18 -13.18
C GLU A 226 -2.30 -24.33 -13.94
N PRO A 227 -1.58 -25.39 -14.34
CA PRO A 227 -2.16 -26.53 -15.06
C PRO A 227 -3.31 -27.24 -14.33
N ASP A 228 -3.34 -27.19 -12.99
CA ASP A 228 -4.39 -27.73 -12.14
C ASP A 228 -5.62 -26.79 -11.99
N GLY A 229 -5.58 -25.62 -12.65
CA GLY A 229 -6.61 -24.60 -12.58
C GLY A 229 -6.50 -23.67 -11.36
N SER A 230 -5.52 -23.85 -10.48
CA SER A 230 -5.28 -22.93 -9.36
C SER A 230 -4.76 -21.56 -9.84
N TYR A 231 -4.78 -20.57 -8.95
CA TYR A 231 -4.25 -19.24 -9.26
C TYR A 231 -2.72 -19.25 -9.19
N THR A 232 -2.07 -18.77 -10.24
CA THR A 232 -0.63 -18.56 -10.22
C THR A 232 -0.26 -17.47 -9.21
N PRO A 233 0.61 -17.76 -8.23
CA PRO A 233 1.08 -16.78 -7.27
C PRO A 233 1.97 -15.74 -7.96
N ASN A 234 2.03 -14.54 -7.40
CA ASN A 234 2.85 -13.46 -7.92
C ASN A 234 4.34 -13.81 -7.80
N PRO A 235 5.06 -14.07 -8.90
CA PRO A 235 6.43 -14.56 -8.83
C PRO A 235 7.41 -13.54 -8.23
N LEU A 236 7.01 -12.26 -8.20
CA LEU A 236 7.86 -11.17 -7.75
C LEU A 236 8.13 -11.16 -6.24
N TRP A 237 7.23 -11.71 -5.42
CA TRP A 237 7.35 -11.67 -3.95
C TRP A 237 6.53 -12.72 -3.19
N PHE A 238 5.94 -13.71 -3.86
CA PHE A 238 5.23 -14.79 -3.15
C PHE A 238 6.13 -15.47 -2.11
N ASN A 239 7.39 -15.75 -2.47
CA ASN A 239 8.35 -16.36 -1.55
C ASN A 239 8.65 -15.46 -0.36
N ASP A 240 8.77 -14.15 -0.56
CA ASP A 240 8.94 -13.19 0.53
C ASP A 240 7.74 -13.19 1.49
N PHE A 241 6.53 -13.22 0.95
CA PHE A 241 5.31 -13.31 1.76
C PHE A 241 5.30 -14.58 2.60
N VAL A 242 5.60 -15.73 2.01
CA VAL A 242 5.68 -17.03 2.71
C VAL A 242 6.74 -16.99 3.81
N ASP A 243 7.93 -16.45 3.53
CA ASP A 243 9.00 -16.30 4.52
C ASP A 243 8.55 -15.45 5.72
N ILE A 244 7.89 -14.32 5.46
CA ILE A 244 7.41 -13.40 6.51
C ILE A 244 6.34 -14.08 7.37
N VAL A 245 5.37 -14.76 6.76
CA VAL A 245 4.30 -15.48 7.47
C VAL A 245 4.90 -16.59 8.34
N ASN A 246 5.82 -17.40 7.79
CA ASN A 246 6.50 -18.47 8.51
C ASN A 246 7.37 -17.96 9.66
N TYR A 247 8.00 -16.80 9.51
CA TYR A 247 8.72 -16.16 10.60
C TYR A 247 7.79 -15.73 11.73
N GLY A 248 6.62 -15.15 11.39
CA GLY A 248 5.61 -14.76 12.36
C GLY A 248 5.03 -15.94 13.15
N ALA A 249 4.76 -17.07 12.49
CA ALA A 249 4.20 -18.27 13.12
C ALA A 249 5.13 -18.97 14.13
N LYS A 250 6.44 -18.65 14.11
CA LYS A 250 7.43 -19.24 15.03
C LYS A 250 7.65 -18.42 16.30
N LYS A 251 7.04 -17.25 16.42
CA LYS A 251 7.12 -16.37 17.59
C LYS A 251 5.85 -16.47 18.43
#